data_AF-A0A849XVL4-F1
#
_entry.id   AF-A0A849XVL4-F1
#
_cell.length_a   1.000
_cell.length_b   1.000
_cell.length_c   1.000
_cell.angle_alpha   90.00
_cell.angle_beta   90.00
_cell.angle_gamma   90.00
#
_symmetry.space_group_name_H-M   'P 1'
#
loop_
_entity.id
_entity.type
_entity.pdbx_description
1 polymer ?
#
loop_
_entity_poly.entity_id
_entity_poly.type
_entity_poly.pdbx_seq_one_letter_code
_entity_poly.pdbx_strand_id
1 'polypeptide(L)'
;VAMGQLGNSGGQKFWSWYGFDSRVEWCACFVSWCADKSGLIASGNVPKFSLCSDGVSWFQGKNKWQSGGTTPTAGMIIFFDWDHDENSDHVGIVEKCEGGRVYTVEGNSSDQVRQRNYAMDYASIMGYGVIN
;
A
#
# COMPACT_ATOMS: atom_id res chain seq x y z
N VAL A 1 4.60 -10.27 7.28
CA VAL A 1 5.53 -9.12 7.38
C VAL A 1 4.85 -7.86 7.93
N ALA A 2 3.88 -7.29 7.21
CA ALA A 2 3.24 -6.02 7.56
C ALA A 2 2.62 -5.97 8.96
N MET A 3 1.79 -6.96 9.34
CA MET A 3 1.17 -7.03 10.68
C MET A 3 2.20 -7.02 11.83
N GLY A 4 3.41 -7.55 11.61
CA GLY A 4 4.48 -7.51 12.60
C GLY A 4 5.10 -6.13 12.81
N GLN A 5 4.64 -5.11 12.09
CA GLN A 5 5.11 -3.72 12.21
C GLN A 5 4.11 -2.80 12.91
N LEU A 6 2.95 -3.30 13.35
CA LEU A 6 1.94 -2.48 14.02
C LEU A 6 2.52 -1.73 15.22
N GLY A 7 2.20 -0.45 15.32
CA GLY A 7 2.70 0.44 16.38
C GLY A 7 4.09 1.04 16.11
N ASN A 8 4.76 0.72 14.99
CA ASN A 8 5.96 1.43 14.59
C ASN A 8 5.62 2.88 14.19
N SER A 9 6.24 3.86 14.84
CA SER A 9 5.98 5.30 14.66
C SER A 9 7.15 6.02 14.00
N GLY A 10 6.89 7.12 13.30
CA GLY A 10 7.92 7.99 12.70
C GLY A 10 8.56 7.47 11.41
N GLY A 11 8.37 6.17 11.11
CA GLY A 11 8.72 5.59 9.82
C GLY A 11 10.20 5.46 9.50
N GLN A 12 11.11 5.84 10.41
CA GLN A 12 12.56 5.89 10.15
C GLN A 12 13.10 4.62 9.52
N LYS A 13 12.67 3.48 10.06
CA LYS A 13 12.99 2.17 9.52
C LYS A 13 12.71 2.02 8.02
N PHE A 14 11.60 2.58 7.54
CA PHE A 14 11.11 2.36 6.17
C PHE A 14 11.70 3.37 5.19
N TRP A 15 11.68 4.67 5.51
CA TRP A 15 12.22 5.68 4.61
C TRP A 15 13.76 5.63 4.53
N SER A 16 14.46 5.31 5.63
CA SER A 16 15.93 5.14 5.57
C SER A 16 16.35 3.89 4.80
N TRP A 17 15.63 2.77 4.95
CA TRP A 17 15.85 1.58 4.13
C TRP A 17 15.62 1.86 2.65
N TYR A 18 14.64 2.70 2.32
CA TYR A 18 14.39 3.07 0.94
C TYR A 18 15.59 3.81 0.33
N GLY A 19 16.20 4.70 1.12
CA GLY A 19 17.39 5.48 0.77
C GLY A 19 17.28 6.97 1.11
N PHE A 20 16.29 7.40 1.91
CA PHE A 20 16.16 8.80 2.31
C PHE A 20 16.98 9.10 3.57
N ASP A 21 17.66 10.24 3.58
CA ASP A 21 18.46 10.71 4.72
C ASP A 21 17.63 11.47 5.78
N SER A 22 16.37 11.81 5.45
CA SER A 22 15.46 12.54 6.33
C SER A 22 14.01 12.05 6.17
N ARG A 23 13.13 12.48 7.09
CA ARG A 23 11.74 12.06 7.11
C ARG A 23 11.01 12.52 5.85
N VAL A 24 10.37 11.57 5.17
CA VAL A 24 9.42 11.78 4.06
C VAL A 24 8.09 11.12 4.38
N GLU A 25 7.04 11.39 3.58
CA GLU A 25 5.84 10.55 3.62
C GLU A 25 6.21 9.11 3.25
N TRP A 26 5.87 8.16 4.12
CA TRP A 26 6.53 6.85 4.12
C TRP A 26 5.58 5.67 3.92
N CYS A 27 4.33 5.91 3.53
CA CYS A 27 3.35 4.86 3.21
C CYS A 27 3.87 3.91 2.11
N ALA A 28 4.33 4.44 0.97
CA ALA A 28 4.91 3.65 -0.11
C ALA A 28 6.25 3.01 0.26
N CYS A 29 7.09 3.70 1.05
CA CYS A 29 8.32 3.12 1.57
C CYS A 29 8.04 1.89 2.44
N PHE A 30 7.00 1.94 3.28
CA PHE A 30 6.55 0.82 4.09
C PHE A 30 6.07 -0.36 3.25
N VAL A 31 5.26 -0.11 2.21
CA VAL A 31 4.80 -1.16 1.29
C VAL A 31 5.97 -1.81 0.57
N SER A 32 6.89 -1.00 0.03
CA SER A 32 8.12 -1.49 -0.61
C SER A 32 8.99 -2.31 0.35
N TRP A 33 9.14 -1.87 1.60
CA TRP A 33 9.89 -2.62 2.61
C TRP A 33 9.22 -3.97 2.88
N CYS A 34 7.89 -4.00 3.00
CA CYS A 34 7.15 -5.25 3.21
C CYS A 34 7.28 -6.20 2.01
N ALA A 35 7.22 -5.65 0.79
CA ALA A 35 7.40 -6.40 -0.45
C ALA A 35 8.81 -7.01 -0.55
N ASP A 36 9.85 -6.23 -0.22
CA ASP A 36 11.24 -6.70 -0.13
C ASP A 36 11.39 -7.87 0.84
N LYS A 37 10.89 -7.71 2.08
CA LYS A 37 10.96 -8.77 3.10
C LYS A 37 10.12 -10.00 2.78
N SER A 38 9.18 -9.89 1.83
CA SER A 38 8.38 -11.01 1.36
C SER A 38 8.93 -11.61 0.06
N GLY A 39 10.06 -11.11 -0.47
CA GLY A 39 10.68 -11.56 -1.71
C GLY A 39 9.95 -11.10 -2.99
N LEU A 40 8.91 -10.28 -2.87
CA LEU A 40 8.04 -9.87 -3.99
C LEU A 40 8.73 -8.90 -4.96
N ILE A 41 9.69 -8.11 -4.46
CA ILE A 41 10.52 -7.27 -5.32
C ILE A 41 11.49 -8.14 -6.13
N ALA A 42 12.16 -9.08 -5.46
CA ALA A 42 13.09 -10.00 -6.12
C ALA A 42 12.40 -10.90 -7.16
N SER A 43 11.15 -11.31 -6.90
CA SER A 43 10.34 -12.08 -7.85
C SER A 43 9.69 -11.25 -8.95
N GLY A 44 9.84 -9.91 -8.92
CA GLY A 44 9.26 -9.00 -9.91
C GLY A 44 7.74 -8.83 -9.83
N ASN A 45 7.12 -9.20 -8.71
CA ASN A 45 5.66 -9.10 -8.51
C ASN A 45 5.21 -7.75 -7.97
N VAL A 46 6.10 -7.01 -7.31
CA VAL A 46 5.85 -5.67 -6.77
C VAL A 46 7.09 -4.81 -7.03
N PRO A 47 6.96 -3.54 -7.45
CA PRO A 47 8.10 -2.66 -7.64
C PRO A 47 8.69 -2.21 -6.30
N LYS A 48 9.94 -1.72 -6.31
CA LYS A 48 10.44 -0.81 -5.25
C LYS A 48 9.98 0.60 -5.61
N PHE A 49 9.13 1.22 -4.79
CA PHE A 49 8.57 2.55 -5.02
C PHE A 49 8.41 3.36 -3.71
N SER A 50 8.57 4.69 -3.81
CA SER A 50 8.35 5.64 -2.71
C SER A 50 7.25 6.66 -3.00
N LEU A 51 6.82 6.78 -4.25
CA LEU A 51 5.67 7.58 -4.66
C LEU A 51 4.50 6.66 -4.98
N CYS A 52 3.31 6.95 -4.44
CA CYS A 52 2.12 6.14 -4.67
C CYS A 52 1.78 6.06 -6.16
N SER A 53 1.91 7.17 -6.89
CA SER A 53 1.69 7.26 -8.35
C SER A 53 2.60 6.33 -9.17
N ASP A 54 3.86 6.16 -8.77
CA ASP A 54 4.78 5.21 -9.41
C ASP A 54 4.28 3.77 -9.24
N GLY A 55 3.78 3.43 -8.05
CA GLY A 55 3.16 2.14 -7.76
C GLY A 55 1.94 1.88 -8.65
N VAL A 56 1.01 2.84 -8.71
CA VAL A 56 -0.18 2.77 -9.57
C VAL A 56 0.21 2.56 -11.04
N SER A 57 1.09 3.43 -11.55
CA SER A 57 1.55 3.38 -12.95
C SER A 57 2.20 2.04 -13.29
N TRP A 58 2.98 1.46 -12.38
CA TRP A 58 3.61 0.16 -12.58
C TRP A 58 2.58 -0.97 -12.65
N PHE A 59 1.62 -1.04 -11.71
CA PHE A 59 0.61 -2.09 -11.70
C PHE A 59 -0.30 -2.01 -12.93
N GLN A 60 -0.71 -0.79 -13.32
CA GLN A 60 -1.48 -0.55 -14.53
C GLN A 60 -0.69 -0.96 -15.79
N GLY A 61 0.56 -0.52 -15.93
CA GLY A 61 1.43 -0.88 -17.06
C GLY A 61 1.76 -2.38 -17.17
N LYS A 62 1.55 -3.15 -16.09
CA LYS A 62 1.72 -4.61 -16.05
C LYS A 62 0.42 -5.38 -16.24
N ASN A 63 -0.71 -4.71 -16.47
CA ASN A 63 -2.05 -5.31 -16.46
C ASN A 63 -2.36 -6.05 -15.14
N LYS A 64 -1.81 -5.55 -14.03
CA LYS A 64 -1.97 -6.07 -12.67
C LYS A 64 -2.75 -5.08 -11.80
N TRP A 65 -3.72 -4.39 -12.39
CA TRP A 65 -4.56 -3.40 -11.71
C TRP A 65 -6.02 -3.82 -11.68
N GLN A 66 -6.70 -3.61 -10.56
CA GLN A 66 -8.14 -3.74 -10.40
C GLN A 66 -8.70 -2.44 -9.81
N SER A 67 -9.84 -1.96 -10.31
CA SER A 67 -10.48 -0.75 -9.81
C SER A 67 -11.10 -0.94 -8.42
N GLY A 68 -11.35 0.16 -7.71
CA GLY A 68 -12.22 0.18 -6.53
C GLY A 68 -13.56 -0.51 -6.77
N GLY A 69 -14.19 -1.00 -5.70
CA GLY A 69 -15.41 -1.83 -5.76
C GLY A 69 -15.16 -3.31 -6.09
N THR A 70 -13.95 -3.69 -6.52
CA THR A 70 -13.56 -5.11 -6.64
C THR A 70 -13.31 -5.71 -5.25
N THR A 71 -13.62 -6.99 -5.06
CA THR A 71 -13.27 -7.72 -3.83
C THR A 71 -11.78 -8.08 -3.82
N PRO A 72 -10.94 -7.45 -2.98
CA PRO A 72 -9.52 -7.72 -2.96
C PRO A 72 -9.19 -9.00 -2.18
N THR A 73 -8.01 -9.56 -2.45
CA THR A 73 -7.44 -10.67 -1.67
C THR A 73 -6.28 -10.19 -0.79
N ALA A 74 -6.01 -10.95 0.27
CA ALA A 74 -4.89 -10.69 1.16
C ALA A 74 -3.57 -10.57 0.39
N GLY A 75 -2.77 -9.56 0.72
CA GLY A 75 -1.49 -9.26 0.08
C GLY A 75 -1.57 -8.30 -1.12
N MET A 76 -2.75 -8.06 -1.69
CA MET A 76 -2.91 -6.99 -2.69
C MET A 76 -2.48 -5.64 -2.12
N ILE A 77 -1.97 -4.77 -3.00
CA ILE A 77 -1.59 -3.41 -2.63
C ILE A 77 -2.79 -2.51 -2.89
N ILE A 78 -3.32 -1.85 -1.87
CA ILE A 78 -4.47 -0.94 -2.01
C ILE A 78 -3.99 0.50 -2.13
N PHE A 79 -4.58 1.26 -3.04
CA PHE A 79 -4.28 2.67 -3.26
C PHE A 79 -5.53 3.53 -3.03
N PHE A 80 -5.31 4.70 -2.46
CA PHE A 80 -6.36 5.67 -2.17
C PHE A 80 -6.11 6.99 -2.89
N ASP A 81 -7.20 7.64 -3.25
CA ASP A 81 -7.32 8.97 -3.84
C ASP A 81 -8.43 9.69 -3.05
N TRP A 82 -8.03 10.56 -2.12
CA TRP A 82 -8.92 11.18 -1.14
C TRP A 82 -9.56 12.45 -1.66
N ASP A 83 -8.88 13.20 -2.53
CA ASP A 83 -9.39 14.43 -3.12
C ASP A 83 -10.00 14.25 -4.52
N HIS A 84 -9.94 13.02 -5.05
CA HIS A 84 -10.52 12.60 -6.33
C HIS A 84 -9.88 13.31 -7.53
N ASP A 85 -8.57 13.54 -7.47
CA ASP A 85 -7.78 14.21 -8.52
C ASP A 85 -7.11 13.23 -9.51
N GLU A 86 -7.42 11.93 -9.39
CA GLU A 86 -6.83 10.81 -10.13
C GLU A 86 -5.36 10.51 -9.78
N ASN A 87 -4.81 11.14 -8.74
CA ASN A 87 -3.51 10.81 -8.17
C ASN A 87 -3.68 10.07 -6.84
N SER A 88 -2.81 9.09 -6.60
CA SER A 88 -2.88 8.36 -5.34
C SER A 88 -2.18 9.12 -4.21
N ASP A 89 -2.93 9.42 -3.16
CA ASP A 89 -2.46 10.02 -1.91
C ASP A 89 -1.81 9.01 -0.96
N HIS A 90 -2.37 7.81 -0.93
CA HIS A 90 -2.02 6.82 0.08
C HIS A 90 -2.01 5.40 -0.45
N VAL A 91 -1.20 4.57 0.19
CA VAL A 91 -1.06 3.15 -0.17
C VAL A 91 -0.91 2.30 1.07
N GLY A 92 -1.51 1.11 1.02
CA GLY A 92 -1.47 0.11 2.09
C GLY A 92 -1.41 -1.32 1.55
N ILE A 93 -1.47 -2.28 2.46
CA ILE A 93 -1.50 -3.71 2.14
C ILE A 93 -2.82 -4.27 2.62
N VAL A 94 -3.54 -4.99 1.76
CA VAL A 94 -4.76 -5.70 2.13
C VAL A 94 -4.40 -6.86 3.07
N GLU A 95 -4.98 -6.85 4.26
CA GLU A 95 -4.90 -7.94 5.23
C GLU A 95 -5.93 -9.02 4.93
N LYS A 96 -7.18 -8.60 4.73
CA LYS A 96 -8.33 -9.47 4.42
C LYS A 96 -9.50 -8.65 3.87
N CYS A 97 -10.48 -9.34 3.30
CA CYS A 97 -11.75 -8.76 2.90
C CYS A 97 -12.91 -9.65 3.37
N GLU A 98 -13.78 -9.13 4.23
CA GLU A 98 -14.92 -9.86 4.78
C GLU A 98 -16.03 -8.89 5.22
N GLY A 99 -17.28 -9.36 5.21
CA GLY A 99 -18.42 -8.55 5.69
C GLY A 99 -18.62 -7.23 4.94
N GLY A 100 -18.27 -7.18 3.65
CA GLY A 100 -18.35 -5.96 2.84
C GLY A 100 -17.30 -4.91 3.17
N ARG A 101 -16.23 -5.28 3.88
CA ARG A 101 -15.14 -4.39 4.28
C ARG A 101 -13.79 -4.96 3.87
N VAL A 102 -12.90 -4.07 3.45
CA VAL A 102 -11.47 -4.36 3.29
C VAL A 102 -10.73 -3.93 4.55
N TYR A 103 -9.90 -4.82 5.08
CA TYR A 103 -9.01 -4.56 6.21
C TYR A 103 -7.59 -4.41 5.68
N THR A 104 -6.87 -3.44 6.19
CA THR A 104 -5.57 -3.03 5.65
C THR A 104 -4.56 -2.84 6.77
N VAL A 105 -3.27 -3.03 6.42
CA VAL A 105 -2.14 -2.56 7.22
C VAL A 105 -1.47 -1.45 6.44
N GLU A 106 -1.41 -0.26 7.05
CA GLU A 106 -0.97 0.97 6.42
C GLU A 106 0.16 1.59 7.22
N GLY A 107 1.26 1.92 6.54
CA GLY A 107 2.31 2.76 7.09
C GLY A 107 1.91 4.23 7.00
N ASN A 108 2.48 5.06 7.86
CA ASN A 108 2.24 6.51 7.88
C ASN A 108 0.78 6.90 8.13
N SER A 109 -0.01 6.01 8.72
CA SER A 109 -1.38 6.30 9.16
C SER A 109 -1.32 7.01 10.51
N SER A 110 -1.41 8.35 10.49
CA SER A 110 -1.08 9.22 11.63
C SER A 110 0.34 8.98 12.17
N ASP A 111 1.31 8.98 11.24
CA ASP A 111 2.74 8.74 11.50
C ASP A 111 3.03 7.39 12.19
N GLN A 112 2.18 6.38 11.96
CA GLN A 112 2.30 5.04 12.52
C GLN A 112 1.94 3.95 11.52
N VAL A 113 2.44 2.74 11.75
CA VAL A 113 1.88 1.54 11.12
C VAL A 113 0.62 1.14 11.89
N ARG A 114 -0.52 1.15 11.21
CA ARG A 114 -1.83 0.86 11.82
C ARG A 114 -2.65 -0.09 10.96
N GLN A 115 -3.56 -0.78 11.63
CA GLN A 115 -4.68 -1.43 10.95
C GLN A 115 -5.78 -0.40 10.68
N ARG A 116 -6.35 -0.45 9.49
CA ARG A 116 -7.54 0.30 9.10
C ARG A 116 -8.54 -0.64 8.43
N ASN A 117 -9.75 -0.16 8.22
CA ASN A 117 -10.73 -0.86 7.42
C ASN A 117 -11.74 0.11 6.81
N TYR A 118 -12.19 -0.22 5.60
CA TYR A 118 -13.05 0.62 4.79
C TYR A 118 -14.18 -0.23 4.21
N ALA A 119 -15.31 0.39 3.89
CA ALA A 119 -16.31 -0.27 3.05
C ALA A 119 -15.70 -0.57 1.67
N MET A 120 -16.05 -1.69 1.04
CA MET A 120 -15.48 -2.05 -0.28
C MET A 120 -15.81 -1.03 -1.38
N ASP A 121 -16.93 -0.32 -1.23
CA ASP A 121 -17.41 0.74 -2.11
C ASP A 121 -17.00 2.13 -1.64
N TYR A 122 -16.05 2.22 -0.70
CA TYR A 122 -15.52 3.51 -0.26
C TYR A 122 -14.92 4.25 -1.46
N ALA A 123 -15.50 5.40 -1.80
CA ALA A 123 -15.23 6.12 -3.03
C ALA A 123 -13.77 6.51 -3.21
N SER A 124 -13.03 6.70 -2.11
CA SER A 124 -11.61 7.06 -2.16
C SER A 124 -10.69 5.84 -2.34
N ILE A 125 -11.21 4.62 -2.47
CA ILE A 125 -10.41 3.47 -2.92
C ILE A 125 -10.23 3.59 -4.42
N MET A 126 -9.04 4.04 -4.83
CA MET A 126 -8.68 4.17 -6.24
C MET A 126 -8.61 2.80 -6.92
N GLY A 127 -7.99 1.83 -6.24
CA GLY A 127 -7.88 0.46 -6.75
C GLY A 127 -6.80 -0.36 -6.07
N TYR A 128 -6.44 -1.46 -6.72
CA TYR A 128 -5.61 -2.51 -6.16
C TYR A 128 -4.55 -2.98 -7.16
N GLY A 129 -3.31 -3.09 -6.68
CA GLY A 129 -2.23 -3.82 -7.32
C GLY A 129 -2.30 -5.32 -7.01
N VAL A 130 -2.38 -6.13 -8.06
CA VAL A 130 -2.46 -7.60 -8.01
C VAL A 130 -1.05 -8.19 -7.95
N ILE A 131 -0.80 -9.11 -7.02
CA ILE A 131 0.53 -9.66 -6.74
C ILE A 131 0.77 -11.07 -7.31
N ASN A 132 -0.19 -11.59 -8.09
CA ASN A 132 -0.29 -12.96 -8.58
C ASN A 132 0.47 -13.19 -9.88
#